data_AF-A0A7U5BED9-F1
#
_entry.id   AF-A0A7U5BED9-F1
#
_cell.length_a   1.000
_cell.length_b   1.000
_cell.length_c   1.000
_cell.angle_alpha   90.00
_cell.angle_beta   90.00
_cell.angle_gamma   90.00
#
_symmetry.space_group_name_H-M   'P 1'
#
loop_
_entity.id
_entity.type
_entity.pdbx_description
1 polymer ?
#
loop_
_entity_poly.entity_id
_entity_poly.type
_entity_poly.pdbx_seq_one_letter_code
_entity_poly.pdbx_strand_id
1 'polypeptide(L)'
;MAEWLYEAGIGENRAALVSRGTIWKARIELEGTGARVGAILNARLADRSTGKVTLDGGGEALCDPLPPGVTQGGPLRVRIVREAIPEPGRPKLPKAVPSDALPMPGLTLLERITASDVPVRVCRAHEPDLLEQAGWSEVLDEAVTGEIAFPGGALRLSPTPAMTLFDVDGGGPLEPLAVAAAHAVARAIERHGITGSIGVDFPTLANRAARAAVAEAIDAALPQPFERTTVNGFGFLQIVRRRTRPSLPELLRADPIGAETRAELRRIERLPPPPPATHMTTQRIARRLAQQPGWTTELARRSGGTTQFVSAKE
;
A
#
# COMPACT_ATOMS: atom_id res chain seq x y z
N MET A 1 -20.03 -13.96 -3.68
CA MET A 1 -19.92 -13.36 -2.33
C MET A 1 -18.61 -12.58 -2.27
N ALA A 2 -18.51 -11.55 -1.43
CA ALA A 2 -17.23 -10.87 -1.20
C ALA A 2 -16.48 -11.57 -0.06
N GLU A 3 -15.18 -11.78 -0.21
CA GLU A 3 -14.33 -12.37 0.81
C GLU A 3 -12.93 -11.75 0.79
N TRP A 4 -12.26 -11.70 1.93
CA TRP A 4 -10.83 -11.42 2.00
C TRP A 4 -10.05 -12.71 1.82
N LEU A 5 -9.13 -12.73 0.86
CA LEU A 5 -8.05 -13.72 0.79
C LEU A 5 -6.86 -13.16 1.57
N TYR A 6 -6.29 -13.94 2.48
CA TYR A 6 -5.11 -13.55 3.26
C TYR A 6 -4.02 -14.61 3.15
N GLU A 7 -2.80 -14.17 2.84
CA GLU A 7 -1.63 -15.05 2.77
C GLU A 7 -0.48 -14.46 3.58
N ALA A 8 -0.04 -15.21 4.60
CA ALA A 8 1.16 -14.89 5.36
C ALA A 8 2.41 -15.37 4.62
N GLY A 9 3.24 -14.43 4.16
CA GLY A 9 4.49 -14.74 3.45
C GLY A 9 5.73 -14.51 4.31
N ILE A 10 6.89 -14.61 3.68
CA ILE A 10 8.19 -14.27 4.27
C ILE A 10 8.50 -12.81 3.95
N GLY A 11 8.69 -11.99 4.99
CA GLY A 11 8.92 -10.55 4.86
C GLY A 11 7.72 -9.71 4.41
N GLU A 12 6.60 -10.34 4.03
CA GLU A 12 5.42 -9.67 3.50
C GLU A 12 4.15 -10.51 3.68
N ASN A 13 3.13 -9.93 4.32
CA ASN A 13 1.76 -10.45 4.34
C ASN A 13 0.93 -9.79 3.23
N ARG A 14 0.08 -10.57 2.56
CA ARG A 14 -0.83 -10.10 1.50
C ARG A 14 -2.27 -10.28 1.91
N ALA A 15 -3.12 -9.35 1.52
CA ALA A 15 -4.56 -9.50 1.58
C ALA A 15 -5.23 -8.90 0.34
N ALA A 16 -6.24 -9.60 -0.19
CA ALA A 16 -7.06 -9.09 -1.26
C ALA A 16 -8.56 -9.29 -0.96
N LEU A 17 -9.34 -8.21 -1.02
CA LEU A 17 -10.80 -8.30 -1.01
C LEU A 17 -11.24 -8.68 -2.42
N VAL A 18 -11.77 -9.89 -2.58
CA VAL A 18 -12.24 -10.42 -3.88
C VAL A 18 -13.76 -10.45 -3.88
N SER A 19 -14.36 -10.00 -4.97
CA SER A 19 -15.79 -10.15 -5.21
C SER A 19 -16.03 -10.36 -6.70
N ARG A 20 -16.78 -11.42 -7.02
CA ARG A 20 -17.03 -11.90 -8.40
C ARG A 20 -15.73 -12.17 -9.17
N GLY A 21 -14.74 -12.76 -8.50
CA GLY A 21 -13.46 -13.16 -9.11
C GLY A 21 -12.47 -12.02 -9.34
N THR A 22 -12.79 -10.78 -8.94
CA THR A 22 -11.91 -9.62 -9.16
C THR A 22 -11.48 -9.00 -7.83
N ILE A 23 -10.23 -8.52 -7.75
CA ILE A 23 -9.71 -7.78 -6.59
C ILE A 23 -10.30 -6.36 -6.52
N TRP A 24 -10.94 -6.06 -5.40
CA TRP A 24 -11.50 -4.74 -5.03
C TRP A 24 -10.57 -3.93 -4.15
N LYS A 25 -9.81 -4.57 -3.26
CA LYS A 25 -8.81 -3.94 -2.39
C LYS A 25 -7.62 -4.87 -2.27
N ALA A 26 -6.41 -4.41 -2.55
CA ALA A 26 -5.16 -5.12 -2.32
C ALA A 26 -4.36 -4.43 -1.23
N ARG A 27 -3.88 -5.18 -0.24
CA ARG A 27 -3.10 -4.66 0.88
C ARG A 27 -1.89 -5.53 1.10
N ILE A 28 -0.76 -4.87 1.37
CA ILE A 28 0.48 -5.51 1.78
C ILE A 28 0.87 -4.96 3.15
N GLU A 29 1.38 -5.83 4.01
CA GLU A 29 2.08 -5.45 5.22
C GLU A 29 3.48 -6.06 5.21
N LEU A 30 4.48 -5.20 5.14
CA LEU A 30 5.88 -5.60 5.14
C LEU A 30 6.40 -5.73 6.57
N GLU A 31 7.26 -6.72 6.79
CA GLU A 31 8.00 -6.89 8.03
C GLU A 31 8.92 -5.68 8.29
N GLY A 32 9.08 -5.29 9.56
CA GLY A 32 10.05 -4.26 9.95
C GLY A 32 9.72 -2.82 9.53
N THR A 33 8.48 -2.51 9.11
CA THR A 33 8.08 -1.16 8.66
C THR A 33 7.84 -0.12 9.76
N GLY A 34 8.18 -0.45 11.01
CA GLY A 34 8.03 0.43 12.16
C GLY A 34 6.63 0.39 12.78
N ALA A 35 6.26 1.47 13.46
CA ALA A 35 5.05 1.52 14.27
C ALA A 35 3.77 1.63 13.42
N ARG A 36 2.83 0.71 13.65
CA ARG A 36 1.53 0.63 12.96
C ARG A 36 0.56 1.68 13.46
N VAL A 37 -0.36 2.13 12.60
CA VAL A 37 -1.45 3.03 13.03
C VAL A 37 -2.28 2.38 14.13
N GLY A 38 -2.61 3.17 15.15
CA GLY A 38 -3.32 2.73 16.35
C GLY A 38 -2.40 2.25 17.46
N ALA A 39 -1.12 1.96 17.18
CA ALA A 39 -0.17 1.61 18.22
C ALA A 39 -0.05 2.75 19.24
N ILE A 40 -0.06 2.39 20.52
CA ILE A 40 0.22 3.29 21.64
C ILE A 40 1.59 2.90 22.18
N LEU A 41 2.53 3.84 22.10
CA LEU A 41 3.93 3.62 22.42
C LEU A 41 4.38 4.65 23.44
N ASN A 42 5.16 4.20 24.41
CA ASN A 42 5.97 5.12 25.19
C ASN A 42 7.06 5.71 24.27
N ALA A 43 7.43 6.96 24.52
CA ALA A 43 8.37 7.70 23.71
C ALA A 43 9.12 8.73 24.55
N ARG A 44 10.16 9.33 23.96
CA ARG A 44 10.85 10.51 24.52
C ARG A 44 10.91 11.61 23.49
N LEU A 45 10.70 12.85 23.93
CA LEU A 45 10.83 14.01 23.06
C LEU A 45 12.30 14.23 22.71
N ALA A 46 12.69 13.98 21.46
CA ALA A 46 14.06 14.13 21.00
C ALA A 46 14.36 15.58 20.58
N ASP A 47 13.40 16.23 19.92
CA ASP A 47 13.53 17.61 19.46
C ASP A 47 12.18 18.33 19.57
N ARG A 48 12.13 19.34 20.44
CA ARG A 48 10.93 20.13 20.72
C ARG A 48 10.53 21.03 19.55
N SER A 49 11.48 21.50 18.74
CA SER A 49 11.22 22.42 17.64
C SER A 49 10.50 21.74 16.47
N THR A 50 10.82 20.47 16.23
CA THR A 50 10.22 19.66 15.16
C THR A 50 9.11 18.74 15.65
N GLY A 51 8.96 18.57 16.97
CA GLY A 51 8.06 17.59 17.57
C GLY A 51 8.54 16.15 17.42
N LYS A 52 9.82 15.93 17.10
CA LYS A 52 10.38 14.61 16.87
C LYS A 52 10.51 13.83 18.17
N VAL A 53 10.00 12.62 18.20
CA VAL A 53 10.06 11.70 19.34
C VAL A 53 10.78 10.41 18.96
N THR A 54 11.55 9.84 19.88
CA THR A 54 12.08 8.48 19.78
C THR A 54 11.11 7.52 20.44
N LEU A 55 10.76 6.43 19.75
CA LEU A 55 9.78 5.45 20.22
C LEU A 55 10.46 4.33 21.01
N ASP A 56 9.83 3.87 22.10
CA ASP A 56 10.22 2.62 22.75
C ASP A 56 9.99 1.46 21.76
N GLY A 57 11.02 0.61 21.59
CA GLY A 57 11.04 -0.42 20.54
C GLY A 57 11.74 0.02 19.25
N GLY A 58 12.22 1.26 19.18
CA GLY A 58 13.06 1.77 18.10
C GLY A 58 12.32 2.61 17.07
N GLY A 59 13.09 3.42 16.33
CA GLY A 59 12.57 4.36 15.35
C GLY A 59 12.15 5.71 15.92
N GLU A 60 11.73 6.60 15.01
CA GLU A 60 11.32 7.97 15.32
C GLU A 60 9.91 8.24 14.78
N ALA A 61 9.21 9.20 15.37
CA ALA A 61 7.95 9.73 14.87
C ALA A 61 7.88 11.25 15.06
N LEU A 62 6.95 11.90 14.36
CA LEU A 62 6.60 13.30 14.58
C LEU A 62 5.32 13.37 15.41
N CYS A 63 5.41 13.91 16.62
CA CYS A 63 4.28 14.12 17.52
C CYS A 63 3.75 15.55 17.35
N ASP A 64 2.49 15.68 16.96
CA ASP A 64 1.84 16.98 16.75
C ASP A 64 0.33 16.88 17.06
N PRO A 65 -0.19 17.64 18.05
CA PRO A 65 0.53 18.60 18.89
C PRO A 65 1.44 17.91 19.94
N LEU A 66 2.34 18.66 20.58
CA LEU A 66 3.05 18.20 21.77
C LEU A 66 2.20 18.40 23.04
N PRO A 67 2.28 17.49 24.03
CA PRO A 67 1.62 17.70 25.32
C PRO A 67 2.11 18.99 26.01
N PRO A 68 1.24 19.75 26.69
CA PRO A 68 1.68 20.85 27.53
C PRO A 68 2.72 20.40 28.57
N GLY A 69 3.78 21.18 28.77
CA GLY A 69 4.79 20.92 29.80
C GLY A 69 5.84 19.84 29.48
N VAL A 70 5.74 19.12 28.36
CA VAL A 70 6.79 18.15 27.98
C VAL A 70 8.12 18.87 27.70
N THR A 71 9.21 18.44 28.34
CA THR A 71 10.55 18.97 28.10
C THR A 71 11.31 18.09 27.11
N GLN A 72 12.37 18.63 26.49
CA GLN A 72 13.27 17.82 25.67
C GLN A 72 13.93 16.73 26.52
N GLY A 73 13.97 15.50 26.02
CA GLY A 73 14.34 14.28 26.75
C GLY A 73 13.22 13.72 27.65
N GLY A 74 12.15 14.49 27.86
CA GLY A 74 11.02 14.13 28.71
C GLY A 74 10.22 12.95 28.15
N PRO A 75 9.71 12.06 29.01
CA PRO A 75 8.88 10.95 28.59
C PRO A 75 7.49 11.45 28.17
N LEU A 76 6.91 10.77 27.20
CA LEU A 76 5.51 10.93 26.83
C LEU A 76 5.00 9.61 26.26
N ARG A 77 3.68 9.50 26.15
CA ARG A 77 3.05 8.38 25.44
C ARG A 77 2.27 8.91 24.26
N VAL A 78 2.42 8.22 23.14
CA VAL A 78 1.91 8.67 21.85
C VAL A 78 1.14 7.56 21.16
N ARG A 79 0.11 7.93 20.40
CA ARG A 79 -0.63 7.05 19.52
C ARG A 79 -0.28 7.36 18.08
N ILE A 80 0.09 6.34 17.31
CA ILE A 80 0.38 6.48 15.88
C ILE A 80 -0.93 6.73 15.10
N VAL A 81 -0.98 7.83 14.35
CA VAL A 81 -2.11 8.21 13.49
C VAL A 81 -1.82 8.04 12.01
N ARG A 82 -0.55 7.99 11.61
CA ARG A 82 -0.09 7.68 10.26
C ARG A 82 1.22 6.90 10.34
N GLU A 83 1.29 5.78 9.63
CA GLU A 83 2.51 4.99 9.46
C GLU A 83 3.60 5.77 8.70
N ALA A 84 4.82 5.25 8.73
CA ALA A 84 5.89 5.76 7.87
C ALA A 84 5.44 5.66 6.41
N ILE A 85 5.71 6.70 5.64
CA ILE A 85 5.49 6.69 4.20
C ILE A 85 6.87 6.73 3.54
N PRO A 86 7.19 5.75 2.69
CA PRO A 86 8.42 5.78 1.94
C PRO A 86 8.32 6.87 0.86
N GLU A 87 9.37 7.68 0.73
CA GLU A 87 9.52 8.67 -0.32
C GLU A 87 10.98 8.68 -0.78
N PRO A 88 11.26 8.87 -2.08
CA PRO A 88 12.62 8.99 -2.57
C PRO A 88 13.41 10.07 -1.81
N GLY A 89 14.57 9.72 -1.29
CA GLY A 89 15.47 10.62 -0.55
C GLY A 89 15.08 10.83 0.92
N ARG A 90 13.87 11.32 1.21
CA ARG A 90 13.46 11.65 2.59
C ARG A 90 12.13 10.99 2.97
N PRO A 91 12.14 9.82 3.63
CA PRO A 91 10.90 9.18 4.07
C PRO A 91 10.16 10.06 5.07
N LYS A 92 8.82 10.08 4.97
CA LYS A 92 7.98 10.75 5.97
C LYS A 92 7.87 9.85 7.19
N LEU A 93 8.46 10.29 8.29
CA LEU A 93 8.33 9.65 9.60
C LEU A 93 6.85 9.39 9.94
N PRO A 94 6.55 8.34 10.73
CA PRO A 94 5.23 8.16 11.33
C PRO A 94 4.73 9.44 11.99
N LYS A 95 3.43 9.73 11.88
CA LYS A 95 2.79 10.81 12.64
C LYS A 95 2.14 10.22 13.88
N ALA A 96 2.37 10.85 15.02
CA ALA A 96 1.82 10.48 16.30
C ALA A 96 1.08 11.67 16.95
N VAL A 97 0.22 11.36 17.91
CA VAL A 97 -0.44 12.35 18.78
C VAL A 97 -0.33 11.89 20.24
N PRO A 98 -0.42 12.78 21.23
CA PRO A 98 -0.42 12.40 22.64
C PRO A 98 -1.54 11.41 22.99
N SER A 99 -1.28 10.53 23.96
CA SER A 99 -2.26 9.55 24.45
C SER A 99 -1.96 9.09 25.88
N ASP A 100 -2.98 9.03 26.74
CA ASP A 100 -2.85 8.54 28.12
C ASP A 100 -3.20 7.05 28.28
N ALA A 101 -3.78 6.42 27.26
CA ALA A 101 -4.10 4.99 27.26
C ALA A 101 -2.84 4.12 27.37
N LEU A 102 -2.97 2.87 27.80
CA LEU A 102 -1.83 1.98 28.02
C LEU A 102 -1.12 1.58 26.71
N PRO A 103 0.19 1.28 26.74
CA PRO A 103 0.91 0.82 25.56
C PRO A 103 0.28 -0.42 24.95
N MET A 104 0.10 -0.41 23.63
CA MET A 104 -0.46 -1.52 22.86
C MET A 104 0.06 -1.49 21.43
N PRO A 105 0.27 -2.64 20.78
CA PRO A 105 0.62 -2.67 19.36
C PRO A 105 -0.56 -2.20 18.50
N GLY A 106 -0.25 -1.68 17.32
CA GLY A 106 -1.25 -1.44 16.29
C GLY A 106 -1.62 -2.75 15.60
N LEU A 107 -2.84 -2.82 15.07
CA LEU A 107 -3.39 -4.01 14.42
C LEU A 107 -2.55 -4.42 13.19
N THR A 108 -2.20 -5.69 13.12
CA THR A 108 -1.63 -6.38 11.94
C THR A 108 -2.60 -6.37 10.77
N LEU A 109 -2.12 -6.73 9.57
CA LEU A 109 -2.99 -6.83 8.39
C LEU A 109 -4.14 -7.80 8.60
N LEU A 110 -3.86 -8.98 9.16
CA LEU A 110 -4.87 -10.00 9.43
C LEU A 110 -5.92 -9.49 10.42
N GLU A 111 -5.51 -8.86 11.51
CA GLU A 111 -6.45 -8.29 12.50
C GLU A 111 -7.31 -7.19 11.87
N ARG A 112 -6.74 -6.33 11.02
CA ARG A 112 -7.48 -5.26 10.34
C ARG A 112 -8.57 -5.79 9.40
N ILE A 113 -8.28 -6.82 8.61
CA ILE A 113 -9.27 -7.40 7.69
C ILE A 113 -10.28 -8.26 8.44
N THR A 114 -9.87 -8.92 9.53
CA THR A 114 -10.77 -9.72 10.38
C THR A 114 -11.75 -8.84 11.14
N ALA A 115 -11.35 -7.62 11.49
CA ALA A 115 -12.23 -6.61 12.07
C ALA A 115 -13.23 -6.02 11.05
N SER A 116 -13.18 -6.42 9.78
CA SER A 116 -14.22 -6.07 8.79
C SER A 116 -15.35 -7.09 8.83
N ASP A 117 -16.59 -6.67 8.55
CA ASP A 117 -17.77 -7.57 8.44
C ASP A 117 -17.74 -8.49 7.21
N VAL A 118 -16.56 -8.69 6.60
CA VAL A 118 -16.35 -9.51 5.42
C VAL A 118 -15.55 -10.76 5.83
N PRO A 119 -15.99 -11.98 5.44
CA PRO A 119 -15.29 -13.21 5.80
C PRO A 119 -13.84 -13.22 5.29
N VAL A 120 -12.95 -13.80 6.10
CA VAL A 120 -11.52 -13.94 5.77
C VAL A 120 -11.18 -15.41 5.54
N ARG A 121 -10.63 -15.70 4.37
CA ARG A 121 -10.02 -16.98 4.00
C ARG A 121 -8.51 -16.87 4.11
N VAL A 122 -7.92 -17.69 4.97
CA VAL A 122 -6.46 -17.84 5.06
C VAL A 122 -6.00 -18.82 4.00
N CYS A 123 -5.18 -18.37 3.06
CA CYS A 123 -4.58 -19.14 1.99
C CYS A 123 -3.22 -19.69 2.44
N ARG A 124 -2.95 -20.96 2.09
CA ARG A 124 -1.66 -21.61 2.37
C ARG A 124 -0.84 -21.74 1.09
N ALA A 125 0.49 -21.73 1.21
CA ALA A 125 1.38 -21.78 0.05
C ALA A 125 1.22 -23.04 -0.82
N HIS A 126 0.87 -24.19 -0.21
CA HIS A 126 0.65 -25.45 -0.93
C HIS A 126 -0.73 -25.58 -1.59
N GLU A 127 -1.64 -24.65 -1.34
CA GLU A 127 -2.96 -24.60 -1.97
C GLU A 127 -2.88 -23.84 -3.31
N PRO A 128 -3.90 -23.98 -4.18
CA PRO A 128 -3.98 -23.15 -5.38
C PRO A 128 -3.84 -21.66 -5.06
N ASP A 129 -3.12 -20.92 -5.90
CA ASP A 129 -2.90 -19.50 -5.71
C ASP A 129 -4.19 -18.71 -6.01
N LEU A 130 -5.03 -18.53 -4.99
CA LEU A 130 -6.30 -17.82 -5.12
C LEU A 130 -6.11 -16.30 -5.30
N LEU A 131 -5.00 -15.75 -4.81
CA LEU A 131 -4.66 -14.35 -5.06
C LEU A 131 -4.37 -14.16 -6.55
N GLU A 132 -3.52 -15.01 -7.11
CA GLU A 132 -3.19 -14.99 -8.53
C GLU A 132 -4.42 -15.24 -9.41
N GLN A 133 -5.26 -16.22 -9.07
CA GLN A 133 -6.52 -16.46 -9.80
C GLN A 133 -7.46 -15.24 -9.82
N ALA A 134 -7.36 -14.34 -8.84
CA ALA A 134 -8.14 -13.12 -8.77
C ALA A 134 -7.47 -11.91 -9.46
N GLY A 135 -6.27 -12.10 -10.04
CA GLY A 135 -5.51 -11.10 -10.77
C GLY A 135 -4.46 -10.36 -9.93
N TRP A 136 -3.81 -11.03 -8.97
CA TRP A 136 -2.85 -10.37 -8.08
C TRP A 136 -1.65 -9.79 -8.83
N SER A 137 -1.08 -10.52 -9.78
CA SER A 137 0.05 -10.04 -10.59
C SER A 137 -0.31 -8.79 -11.40
N GLU A 138 -1.50 -8.73 -11.99
CA GLU A 138 -2.00 -7.55 -12.71
C GLU A 138 -2.14 -6.35 -11.78
N VAL A 139 -2.63 -6.54 -10.56
CA VAL A 139 -2.72 -5.46 -9.56
C VAL A 139 -1.35 -4.96 -9.13
N LEU A 140 -0.35 -5.84 -9.00
CA LEU A 140 1.02 -5.42 -8.72
C LEU A 140 1.62 -4.68 -9.91
N ASP A 141 1.39 -5.15 -11.14
CA ASP A 141 1.89 -4.52 -12.35
C ASP A 141 1.37 -3.10 -12.49
N GLU A 142 0.05 -2.89 -12.38
CA GLU A 142 -0.55 -1.56 -12.36
C GLU A 142 0.06 -0.64 -11.27
N ALA A 143 0.32 -1.18 -10.07
CA ALA A 143 0.89 -0.40 -8.99
C ALA A 143 2.35 0.00 -9.28
N VAL A 144 3.10 -0.84 -9.99
CA VAL A 144 4.50 -0.59 -10.38
C VAL A 144 4.59 0.31 -11.60
N THR A 145 3.90 -0.02 -12.70
CA THR A 145 3.95 0.70 -13.99
C THR A 145 3.14 1.99 -13.95
N GLY A 146 2.01 1.96 -13.24
CA GLY A 146 1.02 3.02 -13.23
C GLY A 146 0.02 2.94 -14.38
N GLU A 147 0.08 1.93 -15.23
CA GLU A 147 -0.82 1.80 -16.36
C GLU A 147 -2.04 0.98 -15.95
N ILE A 148 -3.24 1.58 -16.02
CA ILE A 148 -4.49 0.95 -15.58
C ILE A 148 -5.51 1.05 -16.70
N ALA A 149 -5.74 -0.07 -17.40
CA ALA A 149 -6.74 -0.12 -18.46
C ALA A 149 -8.17 -0.10 -17.91
N PHE A 150 -9.09 0.54 -18.65
CA PHE A 150 -10.53 0.46 -18.41
C PHE A 150 -11.29 0.48 -19.76
N PRO A 151 -12.57 0.10 -19.81
CA PRO A 151 -13.32 0.15 -21.07
C PRO A 151 -13.35 1.56 -21.68
N GLY A 152 -12.73 1.72 -22.86
CA GLY A 152 -12.66 2.99 -23.59
C GLY A 152 -11.39 3.81 -23.36
N GLY A 153 -10.52 3.44 -22.41
CA GLY A 153 -9.31 4.22 -22.12
C GLY A 153 -8.34 3.55 -21.15
N ALA A 154 -7.39 4.34 -20.66
CA ALA A 154 -6.44 3.96 -19.64
C ALA A 154 -6.17 5.13 -18.69
N LEU A 155 -5.81 4.81 -17.45
CA LEU A 155 -5.27 5.78 -16.51
C LEU A 155 -3.77 5.62 -16.44
N ARG A 156 -3.07 6.75 -16.35
CA ARG A 156 -1.66 6.80 -15.97
C ARG A 156 -1.51 7.33 -14.55
N LEU A 157 -1.17 6.44 -13.63
CA LEU A 157 -0.98 6.66 -12.21
C LEU A 157 0.48 7.04 -11.88
N SER A 158 0.66 8.23 -11.31
CA SER A 158 1.95 8.77 -10.91
C SER A 158 1.97 9.25 -9.45
N PRO A 159 2.52 8.48 -8.50
CA PRO A 159 2.81 8.97 -7.16
C PRO A 159 3.90 10.05 -7.20
N THR A 160 3.62 11.22 -6.63
CA THR A 160 4.60 12.30 -6.46
C THR A 160 4.76 12.66 -4.98
N PRO A 161 5.79 13.44 -4.58
CA PRO A 161 5.99 13.83 -3.18
C PRO A 161 4.80 14.59 -2.55
N ALA A 162 4.06 15.35 -3.37
CA ALA A 162 2.96 16.20 -2.91
C ALA A 162 1.59 15.49 -3.00
N MET A 163 1.35 14.80 -4.11
CA MET A 163 0.06 14.15 -4.40
C MET A 163 0.21 12.97 -5.37
N THR A 164 -0.79 12.11 -5.42
CA THR A 164 -0.88 11.08 -6.47
C THR A 164 -1.66 11.64 -7.66
N LEU A 165 -1.13 11.53 -8.86
CA LEU A 165 -1.79 12.01 -10.08
C LEU A 165 -2.33 10.84 -10.90
N PHE A 166 -3.51 11.03 -11.48
CA PHE A 166 -4.07 10.23 -12.56
C PHE A 166 -4.23 11.12 -13.79
N ASP A 167 -3.66 10.67 -14.90
CA ASP A 167 -3.93 11.20 -16.24
C ASP A 167 -4.87 10.25 -16.98
N VAL A 168 -5.75 10.78 -17.83
CA VAL A 168 -6.82 10.02 -18.50
C VAL A 168 -6.57 10.01 -20.00
N ASP A 169 -6.19 8.85 -20.50
CA ASP A 169 -6.03 8.58 -21.92
C ASP A 169 -7.22 7.79 -22.46
N GLY A 170 -7.64 8.06 -23.69
CA GLY A 170 -8.69 7.25 -24.32
C GLY A 170 -9.13 7.75 -25.69
N GLY A 171 -9.82 6.88 -26.41
CA GLY A 171 -10.45 7.20 -27.68
C GLY A 171 -11.94 7.44 -27.52
N GLY A 172 -12.53 8.20 -28.46
CA GLY A 172 -13.98 8.40 -28.53
C GLY A 172 -14.47 9.72 -27.91
N PRO A 173 -15.80 9.86 -27.72
CA PRO A 173 -16.38 11.10 -27.18
C PRO A 173 -15.90 11.39 -25.75
N LEU A 174 -15.56 12.64 -25.47
CA LEU A 174 -14.91 13.04 -24.21
C LEU A 174 -15.79 12.86 -22.97
N GLU A 175 -17.09 13.16 -23.05
CA GLU A 175 -17.96 13.08 -21.87
C GLU A 175 -18.14 11.62 -21.37
N PRO A 176 -18.49 10.63 -22.22
CA PRO A 176 -18.50 9.23 -21.81
C PRO A 176 -17.14 8.72 -21.31
N LEU A 177 -16.03 9.12 -21.95
CA LEU A 177 -14.69 8.76 -21.53
C LEU A 177 -14.39 9.27 -20.11
N ALA A 178 -14.69 10.54 -19.83
CA ALA A 178 -14.42 11.15 -18.52
C ALA A 178 -15.26 10.51 -17.41
N VAL A 179 -16.52 10.15 -17.67
CA VAL A 179 -17.37 9.43 -16.70
C VAL A 179 -16.85 8.00 -16.47
N ALA A 180 -16.46 7.28 -17.51
CA ALA A 180 -15.86 5.95 -17.35
C ALA A 180 -14.53 6.03 -16.57
N ALA A 181 -13.70 7.03 -16.86
CA ALA A 181 -12.47 7.30 -16.14
C ALA A 181 -12.71 7.62 -14.67
N ALA A 182 -13.78 8.36 -14.32
CA ALA A 182 -14.14 8.62 -12.92
C ALA A 182 -14.38 7.32 -12.14
N HIS A 183 -15.14 6.38 -12.71
CA HIS A 183 -15.33 5.06 -12.11
C HIS A 183 -14.02 4.27 -11.99
N ALA A 184 -13.17 4.32 -13.03
CA ALA A 184 -11.87 3.67 -13.03
C ALA A 184 -10.92 4.25 -11.96
N VAL A 185 -10.91 5.58 -11.77
CA VAL A 185 -10.12 6.26 -10.74
C VAL A 185 -10.60 5.86 -9.35
N ALA A 186 -11.91 5.89 -9.09
CA ALA A 186 -12.46 5.46 -7.80
C ALA A 186 -12.08 4.00 -7.50
N ARG A 187 -12.13 3.13 -8.51
CA ARG A 187 -11.69 1.73 -8.40
C ARG A 187 -10.19 1.62 -8.12
N ALA A 188 -9.35 2.34 -8.85
CA ALA A 188 -7.91 2.35 -8.65
C ALA A 188 -7.54 2.83 -7.24
N ILE A 189 -8.20 3.89 -6.75
CA ILE A 189 -8.00 4.44 -5.41
C ILE A 189 -8.27 3.36 -4.33
N GLU A 190 -9.40 2.68 -4.38
CA GLU A 190 -9.75 1.64 -3.40
C GLU A 190 -8.84 0.41 -3.50
N ARG A 191 -8.62 -0.05 -4.74
CA ARG A 191 -7.81 -1.23 -5.05
C ARG A 191 -6.38 -1.07 -4.54
N HIS A 192 -5.75 0.05 -4.87
CA HIS A 192 -4.35 0.33 -4.53
C HIS A 192 -4.16 0.99 -3.16
N GLY A 193 -5.26 1.34 -2.47
CA GLY A 193 -5.20 1.98 -1.15
C GLY A 193 -4.62 3.39 -1.20
N ILE A 194 -4.87 4.12 -2.28
CA ILE A 194 -4.37 5.47 -2.49
C ILE A 194 -5.13 6.43 -1.58
N THR A 195 -4.38 7.25 -0.84
CA THR A 195 -4.91 8.24 0.11
C THR A 195 -4.02 9.48 0.13
N GLY A 196 -4.45 10.53 0.84
CA GLY A 196 -3.78 11.83 0.81
C GLY A 196 -4.39 12.74 -0.26
N SER A 197 -3.56 13.60 -0.83
CA SER A 197 -3.93 14.47 -1.93
C SER A 197 -3.84 13.68 -3.23
N ILE A 198 -4.90 13.71 -4.03
CA ILE A 198 -5.02 12.98 -5.30
C ILE A 198 -5.53 13.97 -6.35
N GLY A 199 -4.85 14.03 -7.50
CA GLY A 199 -5.24 14.87 -8.62
C GLY A 199 -5.64 13.99 -9.79
N VAL A 200 -6.68 14.39 -10.51
CA VAL A 200 -7.14 13.70 -11.71
C VAL A 200 -7.24 14.72 -12.82
N ASP A 201 -6.51 14.48 -13.90
CA ASP A 201 -6.57 15.29 -15.11
C ASP A 201 -7.51 14.61 -16.11
N PHE A 202 -8.77 15.06 -16.13
CA PHE A 202 -9.72 14.60 -17.13
C PHE A 202 -9.56 15.40 -18.42
N PRO A 203 -10.00 14.87 -19.58
CA PRO A 203 -10.08 15.66 -20.80
C PRO A 203 -10.90 16.94 -20.59
N THR A 204 -10.54 18.01 -21.29
CA THR A 204 -11.25 19.30 -21.16
C THR A 204 -12.70 19.18 -21.63
N LEU A 205 -13.64 19.28 -20.69
CA LEU A 205 -15.08 19.24 -20.96
C LEU A 205 -15.65 20.66 -21.13
N ALA A 206 -16.35 20.89 -22.25
CA ALA A 206 -16.82 22.21 -22.65
C ALA A 206 -17.93 22.77 -21.74
N ASN A 207 -18.91 21.93 -21.37
CA ASN A 207 -20.09 22.37 -20.63
C ASN A 207 -20.01 22.00 -19.13
N ARG A 208 -20.76 22.75 -18.32
CA ARG A 208 -20.80 22.56 -16.86
C ARG A 208 -21.48 21.25 -16.45
N ALA A 209 -22.45 20.78 -17.23
CA ALA A 209 -23.21 19.57 -16.92
C ALA A 209 -22.34 18.31 -16.99
N ALA A 210 -21.50 18.19 -18.02
CA ALA A 210 -20.54 17.10 -18.18
C ALA A 210 -19.51 17.08 -17.05
N ARG A 211 -19.00 18.26 -16.66
CA ARG A 211 -18.12 18.40 -15.48
C ARG A 211 -18.78 17.97 -14.17
N ALA A 212 -20.07 18.24 -14.01
CA ALA A 212 -20.84 17.79 -12.85
C ALA A 212 -21.04 16.27 -12.86
N ALA A 213 -21.38 15.68 -14.01
CA ALA A 213 -21.57 14.23 -14.15
C ALA A 213 -20.31 13.42 -13.78
N VAL A 214 -19.12 13.89 -14.16
CA VAL A 214 -17.84 13.28 -13.74
C VAL A 214 -17.69 13.30 -12.22
N ALA A 215 -18.02 14.43 -11.60
CA ALA A 215 -17.90 14.62 -10.16
C ALA A 215 -18.90 13.73 -9.39
N GLU A 216 -20.13 13.62 -9.89
CA GLU A 216 -21.16 12.71 -9.38
C GLU A 216 -20.76 11.23 -9.54
N ALA A 217 -20.11 10.86 -10.65
CA ALA A 217 -19.60 9.52 -10.85
C ALA A 217 -18.51 9.14 -9.84
N ILE A 218 -17.62 10.08 -9.47
CA ILE A 218 -16.68 9.90 -8.36
C ILE A 218 -17.43 9.69 -7.04
N ASP A 219 -18.42 10.54 -6.73
CA ASP A 219 -19.18 10.44 -5.48
C ASP A 219 -19.94 9.13 -5.32
N ALA A 220 -20.49 8.62 -6.43
CA ALA A 220 -21.20 7.35 -6.44
C ALA A 220 -20.25 6.15 -6.29
N ALA A 221 -19.03 6.24 -6.82
CA ALA A 221 -18.12 5.10 -6.92
C ALA A 221 -17.08 5.02 -5.80
N LEU A 222 -16.65 6.15 -5.24
CA LEU A 222 -15.62 6.22 -4.22
C LEU A 222 -16.27 6.27 -2.81
N PRO A 223 -15.99 5.32 -1.91
CA PRO A 223 -16.54 5.37 -0.56
C PRO A 223 -16.00 6.55 0.27
N GLN A 224 -16.91 7.23 0.97
CA GLN A 224 -16.59 8.21 2.01
C GLN A 224 -15.78 7.57 3.16
N PRO A 225 -14.94 8.34 3.90
CA PRO A 225 -14.77 9.79 3.80
C PRO A 225 -13.79 10.22 2.72
N PHE A 226 -14.15 11.26 1.96
CA PHE A 226 -13.25 12.06 1.14
C PHE A 226 -13.85 13.45 0.88
N GLU A 227 -12.99 14.41 0.61
CA GLU A 227 -13.38 15.72 0.08
C GLU A 227 -12.91 15.82 -1.37
N ARG A 228 -13.61 16.59 -2.20
CA ARG A 228 -13.16 16.89 -3.56
C ARG A 228 -13.52 18.29 -3.99
N THR A 229 -12.76 18.81 -4.94
CA THR A 229 -13.15 20.03 -5.67
C THR A 229 -14.22 19.69 -6.72
N THR A 230 -14.78 20.71 -7.36
CA THR A 230 -15.42 20.55 -8.67
C THR A 230 -14.36 20.28 -9.74
N VAL A 231 -14.75 19.67 -10.86
CA VAL A 231 -13.91 19.67 -12.08
C VAL A 231 -13.79 21.11 -12.58
N ASN A 232 -12.56 21.62 -12.69
CA ASN A 232 -12.32 22.99 -13.13
C ASN A 232 -12.45 23.14 -14.67
N GLY A 233 -12.27 24.36 -15.18
CA GLY A 233 -12.37 24.64 -16.62
C GLY A 233 -11.32 23.95 -17.50
N PHE A 234 -10.25 23.44 -16.90
CA PHE A 234 -9.17 22.72 -17.59
C PHE A 234 -9.31 21.19 -17.50
N GLY A 235 -10.28 20.68 -16.73
CA GLY A 235 -10.49 19.23 -16.56
C GLY A 235 -9.93 18.65 -15.26
N PHE A 236 -9.25 19.46 -14.44
CA PHE A 236 -8.63 18.97 -13.21
C PHE A 236 -9.63 18.88 -12.05
N LEU A 237 -9.55 17.78 -11.29
CA LEU A 237 -10.27 17.55 -10.04
C LEU A 237 -9.30 17.06 -8.97
N GLN A 238 -9.39 17.64 -7.77
CA GLN A 238 -8.62 17.19 -6.61
C GLN A 238 -9.51 16.42 -5.65
N ILE A 239 -9.04 15.28 -5.15
CA ILE A 239 -9.62 14.47 -4.09
C ILE A 239 -8.67 14.48 -2.89
N VAL A 240 -9.19 14.64 -1.67
CA VAL A 240 -8.43 14.54 -0.43
C VAL A 240 -9.02 13.43 0.43
N ARG A 241 -8.17 12.45 0.77
CA ARG A 241 -8.51 11.35 1.69
C ARG A 241 -7.55 11.33 2.86
N ARG A 242 -8.05 10.94 4.05
CA ARG A 242 -7.18 10.79 5.22
C ARG A 242 -6.09 9.74 4.95
N ARG A 243 -4.84 10.17 5.05
CA ARG A 243 -3.66 9.31 4.84
C ARG A 243 -3.21 8.68 6.16
N THR A 244 -3.38 7.37 6.27
CA THR A 244 -2.97 6.61 7.46
C THR A 244 -1.80 5.67 7.18
N ARG A 245 -1.66 5.18 5.94
CA ARG A 245 -0.70 4.13 5.57
C ARG A 245 -0.17 4.39 4.16
N PRO A 246 0.99 3.82 3.79
CA PRO A 246 1.45 3.88 2.42
C PRO A 246 0.52 3.09 1.50
N SER A 247 0.34 3.59 0.28
CA SER A 247 -0.39 2.89 -0.77
C SER A 247 0.46 1.78 -1.38
N LEU A 248 -0.17 0.87 -2.13
CA LEU A 248 0.53 -0.21 -2.81
C LEU A 248 1.60 0.30 -3.80
N PRO A 249 1.33 1.30 -4.67
CA PRO A 249 2.36 1.92 -5.50
C PRO A 249 3.53 2.49 -4.71
N GLU A 250 3.27 3.14 -3.57
CA GLU A 250 4.32 3.72 -2.72
C GLU A 250 5.23 2.63 -2.13
N LEU A 251 4.64 1.52 -1.66
CA LEU A 251 5.39 0.41 -1.10
C LEU A 251 6.26 -0.29 -2.16
N LEU A 252 5.68 -0.60 -3.32
CA LEU A 252 6.37 -1.37 -4.35
C LEU A 252 7.46 -0.53 -5.04
N ARG A 253 7.18 0.75 -5.34
CA ARG A 253 8.14 1.63 -6.02
C ARG A 253 9.27 2.11 -5.11
N ALA A 254 9.08 2.09 -3.78
CA ALA A 254 10.12 2.47 -2.83
C ALA A 254 11.25 1.45 -2.71
N ASP A 255 10.94 0.16 -2.84
CA ASP A 255 11.93 -0.92 -2.83
C ASP A 255 11.57 -2.01 -3.85
N PRO A 256 11.76 -1.74 -5.16
CA PRO A 256 11.40 -2.69 -6.21
C PRO A 256 12.11 -4.03 -6.06
N ILE A 257 13.42 -4.00 -5.70
CA ILE A 257 14.21 -5.22 -5.49
C ILE A 257 13.69 -6.00 -4.28
N GLY A 258 13.30 -5.34 -3.20
CA GLY A 258 12.67 -6.02 -2.06
C GLY A 258 11.33 -6.65 -2.44
N ALA A 259 10.50 -5.96 -3.22
CA ALA A 259 9.23 -6.51 -3.71
C ALA A 259 9.43 -7.74 -4.59
N GLU A 260 10.34 -7.67 -5.56
CA GLU A 260 10.71 -8.79 -6.43
C GLU A 260 11.28 -9.97 -5.61
N THR A 261 12.13 -9.69 -4.63
CA THR A 261 12.72 -10.72 -3.75
C THR A 261 11.63 -11.47 -2.97
N ARG A 262 10.64 -10.75 -2.42
CA ARG A 262 9.52 -11.38 -1.70
C ARG A 262 8.57 -12.12 -2.62
N ALA A 263 8.44 -11.70 -3.88
CA ALA A 263 7.74 -12.46 -4.90
C ALA A 263 8.46 -13.76 -5.27
N GLU A 264 9.80 -13.76 -5.37
CA GLU A 264 10.60 -14.99 -5.59
C GLU A 264 10.47 -15.98 -4.43
N LEU A 265 10.54 -15.50 -3.18
CA LEU A 265 10.36 -16.37 -2.00
C LEU A 265 9.01 -17.11 -2.08
N ARG A 266 7.94 -16.41 -2.46
CA ARG A 266 6.62 -17.03 -2.65
C ARG A 266 6.60 -18.05 -3.78
N ARG A 267 7.21 -17.75 -4.93
CA ARG A 267 7.30 -18.71 -6.05
C ARG A 267 7.90 -20.03 -5.58
N ILE A 268 8.93 -19.97 -4.74
CA ILE A 268 9.58 -21.18 -4.20
C ILE A 268 8.71 -21.85 -3.13
N GLU A 269 8.05 -21.10 -2.24
CA GLU A 269 7.12 -21.67 -1.24
C GLU A 269 5.97 -22.47 -1.89
N ARG A 270 5.66 -22.20 -3.16
CA ARG A 270 4.63 -22.92 -3.93
C ARG A 270 5.13 -24.17 -4.66
N LEU A 271 6.44 -24.41 -4.71
CA LEU A 271 6.98 -25.62 -5.33
C LEU A 271 6.72 -26.85 -4.43
N PRO A 272 6.49 -28.04 -5.00
CA PRO A 272 6.40 -29.27 -4.21
C PRO A 272 7.68 -29.47 -3.38
N PRO A 273 7.57 -29.87 -2.11
CA PRO A 273 8.73 -30.17 -1.29
C PRO A 273 9.40 -31.49 -1.73
N PRO A 274 10.74 -31.61 -1.63
CA PRO A 274 11.67 -30.53 -1.27
C PRO A 274 11.82 -29.51 -2.41
N PRO A 275 12.08 -28.23 -2.09
CA PRO A 275 12.37 -27.24 -3.12
C PRO A 275 13.67 -27.59 -3.86
N PRO A 276 13.92 -27.02 -5.05
CA PRO A 276 15.18 -27.23 -5.74
C PRO A 276 16.36 -26.80 -4.86
N ALA A 277 17.43 -27.60 -4.89
CA ALA A 277 18.67 -27.30 -4.16
C ALA A 277 19.29 -25.97 -4.62
N THR A 278 19.07 -25.60 -5.89
CA THR A 278 19.56 -24.36 -6.50
C THR A 278 18.43 -23.65 -7.25
N HIS A 279 18.27 -22.35 -7.04
CA HIS A 279 17.31 -21.50 -7.76
C HIS A 279 18.04 -20.34 -8.44
N MET A 280 17.88 -20.23 -9.76
CA MET A 280 18.48 -19.15 -10.54
C MET A 280 17.65 -17.88 -10.38
N THR A 281 18.29 -16.77 -10.05
CA THR A 281 17.66 -15.46 -9.92
C THR A 281 18.61 -14.35 -10.39
N THR A 282 18.16 -13.10 -10.36
CA THR A 282 19.01 -11.95 -10.70
C THR A 282 20.05 -11.71 -9.60
N GLN A 283 21.20 -11.12 -9.96
CA GLN A 283 22.24 -10.82 -8.98
C GLN A 283 21.74 -9.89 -7.86
N ARG A 284 20.82 -8.97 -8.17
CA ARG A 284 20.22 -8.04 -7.20
C ARG A 284 19.37 -8.77 -6.16
N ILE A 285 18.57 -9.75 -6.57
CA ILE A 285 17.76 -10.57 -5.66
C ILE A 285 18.67 -11.47 -4.82
N ALA A 286 19.65 -12.15 -5.42
CA ALA A 286 20.61 -12.99 -4.68
C ALA A 286 21.35 -12.18 -3.58
N ARG A 287 21.82 -10.97 -3.91
CA ARG A 287 22.44 -10.06 -2.93
C ARG A 287 21.47 -9.62 -1.84
N ARG A 288 20.22 -9.30 -2.17
CA ARG A 288 19.19 -8.93 -1.19
C ARG A 288 18.91 -10.07 -0.21
N LEU A 289 18.80 -11.31 -0.70
CA LEU A 289 18.59 -12.49 0.14
C LEU A 289 19.79 -12.78 1.05
N ALA A 290 21.02 -12.56 0.56
CA ALA A 290 22.22 -12.68 1.39
C ALA A 290 22.25 -11.68 2.57
N GLN A 291 21.61 -10.51 2.41
CA GLN A 291 21.44 -9.51 3.49
C GLN A 291 20.30 -9.86 4.46
N GLN A 292 19.48 -10.87 4.14
CA GLN A 292 18.30 -11.28 4.91
C GLN A 292 18.35 -12.78 5.23
N PRO A 293 19.34 -13.26 6.01
CA PRO A 293 19.50 -14.69 6.32
C PRO A 293 18.28 -15.28 7.06
N GLY A 294 17.53 -14.45 7.79
CA GLY A 294 16.27 -14.86 8.41
C GLY A 294 15.21 -15.29 7.40
N TRP A 295 15.15 -14.66 6.23
CA TRP A 295 14.19 -15.03 5.19
C TRP A 295 14.51 -16.37 4.55
N THR A 296 15.79 -16.67 4.27
CA THR A 296 16.19 -17.95 3.70
C THR A 296 16.09 -19.10 4.71
N THR A 297 16.33 -18.82 5.99
CA THR A 297 16.09 -19.78 7.08
C THR A 297 14.60 -20.10 7.22
N GLU A 298 13.75 -19.07 7.20
CA GLU A 298 12.30 -19.26 7.27
C GLU A 298 11.77 -20.01 6.03
N LEU A 299 12.30 -19.72 4.84
CA LEU A 299 11.98 -20.47 3.63
C LEU A 299 12.31 -21.95 3.82
N ALA A 300 13.52 -22.28 4.25
CA ALA A 300 13.94 -23.67 4.45
C ALA A 300 13.08 -24.41 5.49
N ARG A 301 12.66 -23.71 6.56
CA ARG A 301 11.75 -24.24 7.57
C ARG A 301 10.37 -24.56 6.99
N ARG A 302 9.84 -23.71 6.11
CA ARG A 302 8.50 -23.87 5.51
C ARG A 302 8.46 -24.88 4.37
N SER A 303 9.52 -24.95 3.58
CA SER A 303 9.61 -25.82 2.39
C SER A 303 10.23 -27.20 2.67
N GLY A 304 10.82 -27.41 3.85
CA GLY A 304 11.44 -28.68 4.24
C GLY A 304 12.81 -28.94 3.59
N GLY A 305 13.48 -27.90 3.09
CA GLY A 305 14.81 -28.03 2.48
C GLY A 305 15.46 -26.67 2.18
N THR A 306 16.80 -26.66 2.10
CA THR A 306 17.56 -25.46 1.78
C THR A 306 17.63 -25.23 0.27
N THR A 307 17.39 -24.00 -0.17
CA THR A 307 17.60 -23.56 -1.55
C THR A 307 18.74 -22.54 -1.60
N GLN A 308 19.74 -22.81 -2.42
CA GLN A 308 20.80 -21.87 -2.75
C GLN A 308 20.35 -20.97 -3.90
N PHE A 309 20.33 -19.66 -3.65
CA PHE A 309 20.03 -18.66 -4.68
C PHE A 309 21.31 -18.29 -5.43
N VAL A 310 21.33 -18.55 -6.74
CA VAL A 310 22.48 -18.28 -7.61
C VAL A 310 22.08 -17.31 -8.71
N SER A 311 23.05 -16.55 -9.22
CA SER A 311 22.88 -15.73 -10.41
C SER A 311 23.94 -16.10 -11.44
N ALA A 312 23.64 -15.88 -12.72
CA ALA A 312 24.70 -15.81 -13.73
C ALA A 312 25.71 -14.73 -13.31
N LYS A 313 27.00 -14.93 -13.62
CA LYS A 313 27.99 -13.85 -13.55
C LYS A 313 27.63 -12.85 -14.66
N GLU A 314 27.53 -11.58 -14.30
CA GLU A 314 27.42 -10.47 -15.26
C GLU A 314 28.67 -10.41 -16.14
#